data_AF-A0A538N3P5-F1
#
_entry.id   AF-A0A538N3P5-F1
#
_cell.length_a   1.000
_cell.length_b   1.000
_cell.length_c   1.000
_cell.angle_alpha   90.00
_cell.angle_beta   90.00
_cell.angle_gamma   90.00
#
_symmetry.space_group_name_H-M   'P 1'
#
loop_
_entity.id
_entity.type
_entity.pdbx_description
1 polymer ?
#
loop_
_entity_poly.entity_id
_entity_poly.type
_entity_poly.pdbx_seq_one_letter_code
_entity_poly.pdbx_strand_id
1 'polypeptide(L)'
;MTRRYLMCRPTYFAVDYVINPWMDPSTPVDVDRAIAQWTTLADTYRRLGHTVELIEPIPGLPDMVFAANGATVIDGTVLGSQFRYPERTEEGPAYLNWFARNGFVTQEAKSTNEGEGDLLLTERYLLAGTGFRTDLDAHSQAQELFGRPVITLQLVDPRFYHLDTALTVLGGPAGVAYLPQAFSAGSRKVLRQLFPDAIIAREEDAAVLGLNAVSDGHRVVLPVQARGLAAQLTERGYQPVGVDLSELRKAGGGPKCCTLEVRD
;
A
#
# COMPACT_ATOMS: atom_id res chain seq x y z
N MET A 1 -2.66 -3.06 19.46
CA MET A 1 -3.53 -4.22 19.17
C MET A 1 -2.86 -5.08 18.12
N THR A 2 -3.07 -6.39 18.14
CA THR A 2 -2.60 -7.29 17.07
C THR A 2 -3.29 -6.94 15.76
N ARG A 3 -2.52 -6.81 14.67
CA ARG A 3 -3.01 -6.57 13.32
C ARG A 3 -2.97 -7.88 12.54
N ARG A 4 -3.85 -8.01 11.55
CA ARG A 4 -3.90 -9.15 10.62
C ARG A 4 -3.49 -8.67 9.23
N TYR A 5 -2.56 -9.38 8.59
CA TYR A 5 -2.08 -9.05 7.25
C TYR A 5 -2.26 -10.23 6.31
N LEU A 6 -2.78 -9.96 5.12
CA LEU A 6 -2.75 -10.88 3.99
C LEU A 6 -1.56 -10.52 3.08
N MET A 7 -0.76 -11.52 2.74
CA MET A 7 0.41 -11.36 1.87
C MET A 7 0.46 -12.49 0.84
N CYS A 8 1.12 -12.24 -0.29
CA CYS A 8 1.34 -13.24 -1.33
C CYS A 8 2.85 -13.47 -1.51
N ARG A 9 3.29 -14.74 -1.49
CA ARG A 9 4.71 -15.06 -1.64
C ARG A 9 5.16 -14.77 -3.08
N PRO A 10 6.33 -14.12 -3.31
CA PRO A 10 6.83 -13.78 -4.66
C PRO A 10 7.40 -14.99 -5.43
N THR A 11 6.68 -16.12 -5.46
CA THR A 11 7.12 -17.36 -6.10
C THR A 11 7.31 -17.21 -7.61
N TYR A 12 6.48 -16.37 -8.25
CA TYR A 12 6.53 -16.10 -9.69
C TYR A 12 6.90 -14.64 -9.99
N PHE A 13 7.52 -13.96 -9.03
CA PHE A 13 7.85 -12.54 -9.19
C PHE A 13 8.85 -12.31 -10.32
N ALA A 14 8.56 -11.34 -11.17
CA ALA A 14 9.36 -10.94 -12.31
C ALA A 14 9.03 -9.48 -12.68
N VAL A 15 9.90 -8.85 -13.47
CA VAL A 15 9.65 -7.53 -14.06
C VAL A 15 9.73 -7.70 -15.58
N ASP A 16 8.64 -8.22 -16.16
CA ASP A 16 8.58 -8.60 -17.58
C ASP A 16 7.86 -7.55 -18.46
N TYR A 17 7.27 -6.53 -17.84
CA TYR A 17 6.52 -5.45 -18.48
C TYR A 17 6.71 -4.12 -17.75
N VAL A 18 6.21 -3.03 -18.33
CA VAL A 18 6.32 -1.67 -17.77
C VAL A 18 4.95 -1.02 -17.66
N ILE A 19 4.42 -0.95 -16.44
CA ILE A 19 3.16 -0.28 -16.11
C ILE A 19 3.33 0.83 -15.07
N ASN A 20 4.56 1.13 -14.69
CA ASN A 20 4.94 2.27 -13.86
C ASN A 20 6.41 2.68 -14.10
N PRO A 21 6.84 3.90 -13.70
CA PRO A 21 8.19 4.40 -13.99
C PRO A 21 9.35 3.69 -13.28
N TRP A 22 9.09 2.82 -12.31
CA TRP A 22 10.13 2.07 -11.59
C TRP A 22 10.54 0.80 -12.31
N MET A 23 9.63 0.24 -13.13
CA MET A 23 9.84 -1.00 -13.85
C MET A 23 10.81 -0.81 -15.01
N ASP A 24 11.90 -1.57 -14.97
CA ASP A 24 12.88 -1.69 -16.04
C ASP A 24 13.17 -3.17 -16.31
N PRO A 25 12.56 -3.77 -17.35
CA PRO A 25 12.77 -5.17 -17.71
C PRO A 25 14.22 -5.49 -18.11
N SER A 26 15.06 -4.49 -18.38
CA SER A 26 16.49 -4.71 -18.63
C SER A 26 17.29 -4.92 -17.34
N THR A 27 16.73 -4.56 -16.18
CA THR A 27 17.33 -4.79 -14.88
C THR A 27 16.81 -6.12 -14.31
N PRO A 28 17.66 -7.17 -14.21
CA PRO A 28 17.21 -8.47 -13.74
C PRO A 28 16.80 -8.42 -12.26
N VAL A 29 15.77 -9.19 -11.93
CA VAL A 29 15.35 -9.47 -10.55
C VAL A 29 16.03 -10.74 -10.07
N ASP A 30 16.53 -10.71 -8.84
CA ASP A 30 16.96 -11.90 -8.11
C ASP A 30 15.78 -12.43 -7.29
N VAL A 31 15.12 -13.47 -7.81
CA VAL A 31 13.90 -14.03 -7.22
C VAL A 31 14.14 -14.66 -5.85
N ASP A 32 15.27 -15.35 -5.66
CA ASP A 32 15.63 -15.94 -4.37
C ASP A 32 15.85 -14.85 -3.32
N ARG A 33 16.52 -13.75 -3.71
CA ARG A 33 16.66 -12.58 -2.86
C ARG A 33 15.32 -11.90 -2.59
N ALA A 34 14.44 -11.76 -3.59
CA ALA A 34 13.09 -11.20 -3.41
C ALA A 34 12.28 -12.03 -2.40
N ILE A 35 12.33 -13.36 -2.49
CA ILE A 35 11.71 -14.28 -1.52
C ILE A 35 12.31 -14.10 -0.13
N ALA A 36 13.63 -14.01 0.01
CA ALA A 36 14.29 -13.81 1.30
C ALA A 36 13.93 -12.45 1.95
N GLN A 37 13.89 -11.39 1.15
CA GLN A 37 13.48 -10.04 1.55
C GLN A 37 12.01 -10.01 1.99
N TRP A 38 11.11 -10.58 1.19
CA TRP A 38 9.70 -10.70 1.53
C TRP A 38 9.46 -11.57 2.78
N THR A 39 10.22 -12.66 2.94
CA THR A 39 10.12 -13.52 4.14
C THR A 39 10.53 -12.74 5.38
N THR A 40 11.59 -11.93 5.28
CA THR A 40 12.03 -11.04 6.35
C THR A 40 10.94 -10.03 6.74
N LEU A 41 10.19 -9.50 5.77
CA LEU A 41 9.04 -8.64 6.03
C LEU A 41 7.94 -9.38 6.82
N ALA A 42 7.51 -10.54 6.33
CA ALA A 42 6.48 -11.35 7.00
C ALA A 42 6.89 -11.73 8.43
N ASP A 43 8.14 -12.15 8.64
CA ASP A 43 8.67 -12.49 9.95
C ASP A 43 8.83 -11.27 10.87
N THR A 44 9.06 -10.09 10.29
CA THR A 44 9.04 -8.84 11.05
C THR A 44 7.67 -8.61 11.65
N TYR A 45 6.59 -8.72 10.86
CA TYR A 45 5.23 -8.60 11.39
C TYR A 45 4.93 -9.60 12.50
N ARG A 46 5.33 -10.87 12.32
CA ARG A 46 5.16 -11.91 13.36
C ARG A 46 5.91 -11.57 14.64
N ARG A 47 7.16 -11.11 14.56
CA ARG A 47 7.95 -10.69 15.73
C ARG A 47 7.34 -9.48 16.45
N LEU A 48 6.66 -8.60 15.72
CA LEU A 48 5.92 -7.47 16.30
C LEU A 48 4.59 -7.87 16.94
N GLY A 49 4.20 -9.15 16.88
CA GLY A 49 2.98 -9.68 17.47
C GLY A 49 1.75 -9.55 16.57
N HIS A 50 1.95 -9.41 15.27
CA HIS A 50 0.90 -9.41 14.24
C HIS A 50 0.75 -10.80 13.62
N THR A 51 -0.38 -11.04 12.97
CA THR A 51 -0.63 -12.28 12.22
C THR A 51 -0.41 -12.05 10.73
N VAL A 52 0.17 -13.03 10.06
CA VAL A 52 0.37 -13.02 8.60
C VAL A 52 -0.29 -14.26 8.02
N GLU A 53 -1.33 -14.03 7.22
CA GLU A 53 -2.04 -15.01 6.41
C GLU A 53 -1.53 -14.93 4.97
N LEU A 54 -1.58 -16.05 4.26
CA LEU A 54 -1.06 -16.15 2.90
C LEU A 54 -2.18 -16.48 1.91
N ILE A 55 -2.10 -15.84 0.75
CA ILE A 55 -2.76 -16.28 -0.48
C ILE A 55 -1.74 -17.02 -1.34
N GLU A 56 -2.19 -18.09 -2.00
CA GLU A 56 -1.35 -18.85 -2.93
C GLU A 56 -1.05 -18.02 -4.19
N PRO A 57 0.22 -17.88 -4.60
CA PRO A 57 0.57 -17.17 -5.82
C PRO A 57 0.12 -17.95 -7.06
N ILE A 58 -0.22 -17.23 -8.12
CA ILE A 58 -0.70 -17.81 -9.39
C ILE A 58 0.39 -17.66 -10.47
N PRO A 59 0.77 -18.74 -11.18
CA PRO A 59 1.70 -18.64 -12.31
C PRO A 59 1.21 -17.61 -13.34
N GLY A 60 2.13 -16.75 -13.80
CA GLY A 60 1.81 -15.71 -14.79
C GLY A 60 1.31 -14.39 -14.19
N LEU A 61 1.14 -14.30 -12.86
CA LEU A 61 0.78 -13.05 -12.16
C LEU A 61 1.95 -12.59 -11.25
N PRO A 62 3.02 -12.02 -11.82
CA PRO A 62 4.22 -11.67 -11.05
C PRO A 62 3.96 -10.61 -9.99
N ASP A 63 3.07 -9.64 -10.27
CA ASP A 63 2.72 -8.54 -9.38
C ASP A 63 1.72 -8.94 -8.28
N MET A 64 1.25 -10.20 -8.26
CA MET A 64 0.35 -10.69 -7.22
C MET A 64 0.99 -10.61 -5.82
N VAL A 65 2.32 -10.52 -5.70
CA VAL A 65 3.04 -10.23 -4.45
C VAL A 65 2.57 -8.92 -3.79
N PHE A 66 2.10 -7.94 -4.58
CA PHE A 66 1.64 -6.64 -4.12
C PHE A 66 0.19 -6.71 -3.62
N ALA A 67 0.03 -7.42 -2.50
CA ALA A 67 -1.25 -7.74 -1.88
C ALA A 67 -2.11 -6.51 -1.55
N ALA A 68 -1.52 -5.35 -1.23
CA ALA A 68 -2.29 -4.15 -0.94
C ALA A 68 -3.28 -3.79 -2.05
N ASN A 69 -2.96 -4.11 -3.30
CA ASN A 69 -3.84 -3.79 -4.42
C ASN A 69 -4.98 -4.79 -4.63
N GLY A 70 -5.05 -5.89 -3.86
CA GLY A 70 -6.02 -6.95 -4.07
C GLY A 70 -7.44 -6.60 -3.64
N ALA A 71 -7.58 -5.80 -2.59
CA ALA A 71 -8.86 -5.34 -2.06
C ALA A 71 -8.65 -4.20 -1.04
N THR A 72 -9.75 -3.61 -0.56
CA THR A 72 -9.81 -2.78 0.66
C THR A 72 -10.72 -3.42 1.68
N VAL A 73 -10.27 -3.53 2.94
CA VAL A 73 -11.02 -4.20 4.01
C VAL A 73 -11.24 -3.25 5.19
N ILE A 74 -12.51 -3.08 5.56
CA ILE A 74 -12.95 -2.21 6.67
C ILE A 74 -14.14 -2.89 7.37
N ASP A 75 -14.03 -3.07 8.70
CA ASP A 75 -15.08 -3.66 9.55
C ASP A 75 -15.65 -4.98 8.98
N GLY A 76 -14.77 -5.87 8.52
CA GLY A 76 -15.13 -7.18 7.94
C GLY A 76 -15.79 -7.14 6.54
N THR A 77 -15.99 -5.94 5.98
CA THR A 77 -16.49 -5.75 4.61
C THR A 77 -15.33 -5.54 3.64
N VAL A 78 -15.40 -6.17 2.47
CA VAL A 78 -14.33 -6.19 1.47
C VAL A 78 -14.80 -5.56 0.16
N LEU A 79 -14.10 -4.54 -0.33
CA LEU A 79 -14.22 -4.05 -1.70
C LEU A 79 -13.12 -4.69 -2.55
N GLY A 80 -13.49 -5.48 -3.55
CA GLY A 80 -12.54 -6.04 -4.52
C GLY A 80 -11.94 -4.97 -5.43
N SER A 81 -10.82 -5.32 -6.06
CA SER A 81 -10.10 -4.41 -6.95
C SER A 81 -10.35 -4.74 -8.43
N GLN A 82 -10.42 -3.69 -9.23
CA GLN A 82 -10.48 -3.74 -10.69
C GLN A 82 -9.30 -2.94 -11.21
N PHE A 83 -8.30 -3.64 -11.73
CA PHE A 83 -7.02 -3.06 -12.12
C PHE A 83 -7.11 -2.24 -13.39
N ARG A 84 -6.30 -1.17 -13.46
CA ARG A 84 -6.22 -0.29 -14.63
C ARG A 84 -5.57 -0.98 -15.83
N TYR A 85 -4.61 -1.86 -15.55
CA TYR A 85 -3.77 -2.51 -16.54
C TYR A 85 -4.15 -3.98 -16.72
N PRO A 86 -4.22 -4.48 -17.97
CA PRO A 86 -4.60 -5.86 -18.26
C PRO A 86 -3.66 -6.90 -17.63
N GLU A 87 -2.38 -6.56 -17.46
CA GLU A 87 -1.35 -7.42 -16.88
C GLU A 87 -1.67 -7.87 -15.44
N ARG A 88 -2.50 -7.10 -14.73
CA ARG A 88 -2.90 -7.37 -13.33
C ARG A 88 -4.37 -7.74 -13.15
N THR A 89 -5.15 -7.81 -14.24
CA THR A 89 -6.62 -7.98 -14.16
C THR A 89 -7.05 -9.23 -13.40
N GLU A 90 -6.34 -10.35 -13.59
CA GLU A 90 -6.68 -11.62 -12.93
C GLU A 90 -6.35 -11.66 -11.43
N GLU A 91 -5.56 -10.71 -10.92
CA GLU A 91 -5.21 -10.64 -9.50
C GLU A 91 -6.43 -10.24 -8.65
N GLY A 92 -7.26 -9.32 -9.14
CA GLY A 92 -8.44 -8.80 -8.42
C GLY A 92 -9.42 -9.91 -8.02
N PRO A 93 -9.90 -10.72 -8.97
CA PRO A 93 -10.72 -11.89 -8.68
C PRO A 93 -10.03 -12.90 -7.75
N ALA A 94 -8.71 -13.09 -7.84
CA ALA A 94 -7.98 -14.02 -6.97
C ALA A 94 -8.07 -13.60 -5.49
N TYR A 95 -7.81 -12.32 -5.20
CA TYR A 95 -7.93 -11.77 -3.85
C TYR A 95 -9.37 -11.78 -3.35
N LEU A 96 -10.34 -11.36 -4.17
CA LEU A 96 -11.75 -11.33 -3.78
C LEU A 96 -12.27 -12.75 -3.44
N ASN A 97 -11.89 -13.75 -4.24
CA ASN A 97 -12.23 -15.15 -3.98
C ASN A 97 -11.59 -15.69 -2.69
N TRP A 98 -10.35 -15.27 -2.37
CA TRP A 98 -9.72 -15.63 -1.09
C TRP A 98 -10.56 -15.10 0.07
N PHE A 99 -11.00 -13.83 0.03
CA PHE A 99 -11.83 -13.25 1.08
C PHE A 99 -13.19 -13.96 1.23
N ALA A 100 -13.87 -14.23 0.11
CA ALA A 100 -15.14 -14.93 0.12
C ALA A 100 -15.04 -16.34 0.75
N ARG A 101 -13.96 -17.08 0.45
CA ARG A 101 -13.70 -18.41 1.02
C ARG A 101 -13.35 -18.37 2.51
N ASN A 102 -12.85 -17.24 2.99
CA ASN A 102 -12.49 -17.03 4.40
C ASN A 102 -13.61 -16.32 5.20
N GLY A 103 -14.84 -16.28 4.67
CA GLY A 103 -16.03 -15.85 5.41
C GLY A 103 -16.29 -14.35 5.45
N PHE A 104 -15.59 -13.55 4.64
CA PHE A 104 -15.81 -12.11 4.55
C PHE A 104 -16.99 -11.76 3.64
N VAL A 105 -17.64 -10.62 3.92
CA VAL A 105 -18.65 -10.06 3.03
C VAL A 105 -17.96 -9.28 1.93
N THR A 106 -18.00 -9.84 0.71
CA THR A 106 -17.31 -9.28 -0.45
C THR A 106 -18.23 -8.48 -1.35
N GLN A 107 -17.74 -7.37 -1.88
CA GLN A 107 -18.36 -6.61 -2.95
C GLN A 107 -17.41 -6.41 -4.12
N GLU A 108 -17.93 -6.62 -5.33
CA GLU A 108 -17.20 -6.37 -6.56
C GLU A 108 -17.02 -4.87 -6.80
N ALA A 109 -15.88 -4.52 -7.40
CA ALA A 109 -15.65 -3.19 -7.94
C ALA A 109 -16.66 -2.87 -9.05
N LYS A 110 -17.16 -1.64 -9.07
CA LYS A 110 -17.98 -1.09 -10.18
C LYS A 110 -17.19 -0.14 -11.07
N SER A 111 -15.97 0.20 -10.66
CA SER A 111 -15.06 1.11 -11.35
C SER A 111 -13.61 0.75 -10.99
N THR A 112 -12.67 1.19 -11.81
CA THR A 112 -11.24 0.91 -11.61
C THR A 112 -10.80 1.38 -10.23
N ASN A 113 -10.27 0.47 -9.42
CA ASN A 113 -9.67 0.76 -8.13
C ASN A 113 -8.61 -0.29 -7.81
N GLU A 114 -7.51 0.15 -7.20
CA GLU A 114 -6.37 -0.72 -6.89
C GLU A 114 -6.14 -0.83 -5.38
N GLY A 115 -7.26 -1.02 -4.66
CA GLY A 115 -7.29 -1.47 -3.27
C GLY A 115 -6.61 -0.53 -2.28
N GLU A 116 -6.01 -1.09 -1.24
CA GLU A 116 -5.22 -0.36 -0.24
C GLU A 116 -3.93 0.29 -0.80
N GLY A 117 -3.62 0.11 -2.08
CA GLY A 117 -2.62 0.96 -2.74
C GLY A 117 -3.11 2.40 -2.90
N ASP A 118 -4.41 2.58 -3.15
CA ASP A 118 -5.02 3.92 -3.34
C ASP A 118 -6.07 4.27 -2.28
N LEU A 119 -6.56 3.31 -1.49
CA LEU A 119 -7.59 3.51 -0.47
C LEU A 119 -7.01 3.27 0.93
N LEU A 120 -6.54 4.34 1.57
CA LEU A 120 -5.86 4.28 2.87
C LEU A 120 -6.78 4.73 4.01
N LEU A 121 -7.10 3.79 4.90
CA LEU A 121 -7.94 4.07 6.07
C LEU A 121 -7.14 4.74 7.19
N THR A 122 -7.62 5.89 7.64
CA THR A 122 -7.23 6.54 8.90
C THR A 122 -8.28 6.29 9.99
N GLU A 123 -8.09 6.81 11.20
CA GLU A 123 -9.10 6.73 12.26
C GLU A 123 -10.45 7.37 11.85
N ARG A 124 -10.43 8.39 10.98
CA ARG A 124 -11.63 9.22 10.68
C ARG A 124 -12.06 9.19 9.22
N TYR A 125 -11.11 8.98 8.31
CA TYR A 125 -11.28 9.17 6.88
C TYR A 125 -10.76 7.97 6.11
N LEU A 126 -11.41 7.66 4.98
CA LEU A 126 -10.81 6.87 3.93
C LEU A 126 -10.16 7.83 2.93
N LEU A 127 -8.83 7.89 2.92
CA LEU A 127 -8.09 8.69 1.94
C LEU A 127 -8.05 7.92 0.63
N ALA A 128 -8.45 8.56 -0.47
CA ALA A 128 -8.60 7.90 -1.76
C ALA A 128 -7.78 8.62 -2.85
N GLY A 129 -6.78 7.93 -3.37
CA GLY A 129 -5.87 8.40 -4.42
C GLY A 129 -6.52 8.36 -5.81
N THR A 130 -6.25 9.37 -6.63
CA THR A 130 -6.62 9.36 -8.05
C THR A 130 -5.54 10.06 -8.89
N GLY A 131 -5.62 9.92 -10.21
CA GLY A 131 -4.73 10.57 -11.18
C GLY A 131 -4.03 9.59 -12.12
N PHE A 132 -3.74 8.38 -11.65
CA PHE A 132 -3.02 7.35 -12.42
C PHE A 132 -3.74 5.99 -12.48
N ARG A 133 -4.20 5.47 -11.34
CA ARG A 133 -4.73 4.10 -11.23
C ARG A 133 -6.23 4.07 -10.92
N THR A 134 -6.62 4.56 -9.75
CA THR A 134 -8.01 4.53 -9.28
C THR A 134 -8.86 5.68 -9.84
N ASP A 135 -10.06 5.33 -10.31
CA ASP A 135 -11.05 6.27 -10.87
C ASP A 135 -11.85 6.95 -9.75
N LEU A 136 -12.29 8.20 -10.00
CA LEU A 136 -13.10 8.96 -9.03
C LEU A 136 -14.43 8.26 -8.67
N ASP A 137 -15.02 7.51 -9.60
CA ASP A 137 -16.27 6.79 -9.36
C ASP A 137 -16.11 5.69 -8.29
N ALA A 138 -14.93 5.09 -8.17
CA ALA A 138 -14.62 4.13 -7.13
C ALA A 138 -14.66 4.75 -5.72
N HIS A 139 -14.39 6.06 -5.61
CA HIS A 139 -14.44 6.77 -4.33
C HIS A 139 -15.89 6.84 -3.80
N SER A 140 -16.85 7.09 -4.71
CA SER A 140 -18.28 7.08 -4.38
C SER A 140 -18.72 5.68 -3.94
N GLN A 141 -18.30 4.64 -4.65
CA GLN A 141 -18.61 3.26 -4.25
C GLN A 141 -18.04 2.93 -2.86
N ALA A 142 -16.77 3.27 -2.61
CA ALA A 142 -16.13 3.02 -1.33
C ALA A 142 -16.84 3.76 -0.17
N GLN A 143 -17.30 4.99 -0.40
CA GLN A 143 -18.07 5.74 0.60
C GLN A 143 -19.38 5.05 0.96
N GLU A 144 -20.18 4.69 -0.05
CA GLU A 144 -21.48 4.04 0.15
C GLU A 144 -21.34 2.66 0.81
N LEU A 145 -20.27 1.92 0.47
CA LEU A 145 -20.02 0.60 1.02
C LEU A 145 -19.55 0.65 2.47
N PHE A 146 -18.57 1.49 2.79
CA PHE A 146 -17.90 1.50 4.09
C PHE A 146 -18.49 2.50 5.10
N GLY A 147 -19.37 3.40 4.64
CA GLY A 147 -19.97 4.44 5.49
C GLY A 147 -18.92 5.38 6.10
N ARG A 148 -17.75 5.53 5.47
CA ARG A 148 -16.66 6.41 5.91
C ARG A 148 -16.56 7.64 5.00
N PRO A 149 -16.31 8.84 5.53
CA PRO A 149 -16.05 10.00 4.68
C PRO A 149 -14.82 9.75 3.81
N VAL A 150 -15.02 9.79 2.49
CA VAL A 150 -13.94 9.58 1.51
C VAL A 150 -13.31 10.91 1.13
N ILE A 151 -12.00 11.03 1.31
CA ILE A 151 -11.24 12.23 0.98
C ILE A 151 -10.41 11.96 -0.27
N THR A 152 -10.83 12.57 -1.38
CA THR A 152 -10.13 12.44 -2.66
C THR A 152 -8.82 13.23 -2.67
N LEU A 153 -7.72 12.56 -3.02
CA LEU A 153 -6.38 13.12 -3.15
C LEU A 153 -5.84 12.87 -4.56
N GLN A 154 -5.56 13.93 -5.30
CA GLN A 154 -5.05 13.84 -6.67
C GLN A 154 -3.52 13.80 -6.67
N LEU A 155 -2.98 12.69 -7.16
CA LEU A 155 -1.56 12.47 -7.43
C LEU A 155 -1.20 13.14 -8.76
N VAL A 156 0.00 13.74 -8.83
CA VAL A 156 0.47 14.49 -10.01
C VAL A 156 1.86 14.09 -10.48
N ASP A 157 2.55 13.23 -9.73
CA ASP A 157 3.88 12.71 -10.08
C ASP A 157 3.78 11.21 -10.36
N PRO A 158 4.05 10.75 -11.59
CA PRO A 158 3.89 9.35 -11.98
C PRO A 158 4.85 8.40 -11.26
N ARG A 159 5.92 8.90 -10.62
CA ARG A 159 6.77 8.09 -9.73
C ARG A 159 6.00 7.62 -8.50
N PHE A 160 4.97 8.36 -8.10
CA PHE A 160 4.12 8.04 -6.96
C PHE A 160 2.70 7.77 -7.43
N TYR A 161 2.55 6.73 -8.26
CA TYR A 161 1.33 6.42 -9.01
C TYR A 161 0.20 5.80 -8.15
N HIS A 162 0.54 5.28 -6.97
CA HIS A 162 -0.39 4.86 -5.92
C HIS A 162 -0.27 5.75 -4.70
N LEU A 163 -1.37 5.98 -3.99
CA LEU A 163 -1.40 6.80 -2.79
C LEU A 163 -0.41 6.31 -1.72
N ASP A 164 -0.28 4.99 -1.54
CA ASP A 164 0.61 4.37 -0.57
C ASP A 164 2.11 4.56 -0.87
N THR A 165 2.47 5.06 -2.05
CA THR A 165 3.84 5.45 -2.38
C THR A 165 4.14 6.92 -2.04
N ALA A 166 3.08 7.73 -1.87
CA ALA A 166 3.15 9.16 -1.57
C ALA A 166 2.71 9.52 -0.14
N LEU A 167 2.02 8.61 0.55
CA LEU A 167 1.44 8.83 1.88
C LEU A 167 1.43 7.53 2.68
N THR A 168 1.90 7.62 3.93
CA THR A 168 1.75 6.57 4.94
C THR A 168 0.70 7.00 5.95
N VAL A 169 -0.28 6.14 6.24
CA VAL A 169 -1.09 6.31 7.45
C VAL A 169 -0.30 5.82 8.65
N LEU A 170 0.01 6.72 9.57
CA LEU A 170 0.78 6.42 10.77
C LEU A 170 -0.11 6.09 11.96
N GLY A 171 -1.30 6.70 12.04
CA GLY A 171 -2.05 6.82 13.28
C GLY A 171 -1.33 7.76 14.25
N GLY A 172 -1.61 7.62 15.55
CA GLY A 172 -0.86 8.31 16.61
C GLY A 172 -0.84 9.85 16.47
N PRO A 173 0.20 10.52 17.00
CA PRO A 173 0.23 11.98 17.09
C PRO A 173 0.38 12.70 15.75
N ALA A 174 0.95 12.06 14.72
CA ALA A 174 1.16 12.69 13.41
C ALA A 174 0.00 12.40 12.42
N GLY A 175 -0.77 11.34 12.65
CA GLY A 175 -1.84 10.87 11.74
C GLY A 175 -1.29 10.24 10.46
N VAL A 176 -0.51 10.99 9.69
CA VAL A 176 0.07 10.57 8.40
C VAL A 176 1.50 11.10 8.21
N ALA A 177 2.26 10.45 7.34
CA ALA A 177 3.44 11.02 6.69
C ALA A 177 3.16 11.14 5.19
N TYR A 178 3.62 12.20 4.53
CA TYR A 178 3.42 12.32 3.07
C TYR A 178 4.47 13.18 2.38
N LEU A 179 4.59 13.01 1.06
CA LEU A 179 5.42 13.82 0.18
C LEU A 179 4.58 14.91 -0.51
N PRO A 180 4.71 16.20 -0.18
CA PRO A 180 3.83 17.23 -0.72
C PRO A 180 3.83 17.32 -2.25
N GLN A 181 5.00 17.19 -2.90
CA GLN A 181 5.12 17.35 -4.36
C GLN A 181 4.42 16.25 -5.17
N ALA A 182 4.07 15.11 -4.56
CA ALA A 182 3.29 14.08 -5.22
C ALA A 182 1.82 14.49 -5.42
N PHE A 183 1.34 15.56 -4.77
CA PHE A 183 -0.07 15.95 -4.75
C PHE A 183 -0.35 17.28 -5.46
N SER A 184 -1.55 17.39 -6.04
CA SER A 184 -2.06 18.65 -6.59
C SER A 184 -2.11 19.77 -5.54
N ALA A 185 -2.17 21.03 -6.00
CA ALA A 185 -2.27 22.17 -5.08
C ALA A 185 -3.52 22.10 -4.17
N GLY A 186 -4.64 21.58 -4.68
CA GLY A 186 -5.87 21.38 -3.92
C GLY A 186 -5.70 20.30 -2.85
N SER A 187 -5.23 19.12 -3.22
CA SER A 187 -5.03 18.01 -2.28
C SER A 187 -3.99 18.34 -1.20
N ARG A 188 -2.95 19.11 -1.53
CA ARG A 188 -2.01 19.65 -0.52
C ARG A 188 -2.68 20.57 0.51
N LYS A 189 -3.67 21.38 0.11
CA LYS A 189 -4.43 22.24 1.05
C LYS A 189 -5.29 21.37 1.97
N VAL A 190 -5.97 20.37 1.42
CA VAL A 190 -6.79 19.41 2.19
C VAL A 190 -5.93 18.67 3.21
N LEU A 191 -4.79 18.09 2.79
CA LEU A 191 -3.87 17.38 3.68
C LEU A 191 -3.39 18.24 4.85
N ARG A 192 -3.00 19.50 4.60
CA ARG A 192 -2.59 20.43 5.67
C ARG A 192 -3.71 20.76 6.65
N GLN A 193 -4.96 20.81 6.16
CA GLN A 193 -6.10 21.12 7.01
C GLN A 193 -6.51 19.91 7.87
N LEU A 194 -6.50 18.70 7.30
CA LEU A 194 -6.89 17.48 7.99
C LEU A 194 -5.79 16.93 8.90
N PHE A 195 -4.52 17.13 8.53
CA PHE A 195 -3.35 16.58 9.22
C PHE A 195 -2.28 17.68 9.43
N PRO A 196 -2.54 18.69 10.27
CA PRO A 196 -1.59 19.79 10.50
C PRO A 196 -0.27 19.33 11.12
N ASP A 197 -0.28 18.21 11.84
CA ASP A 197 0.88 17.63 12.52
C ASP A 197 1.59 16.53 11.70
N ALA A 198 1.19 16.34 10.44
CA ALA A 198 1.77 15.33 9.57
C ALA A 198 3.30 15.42 9.48
N ILE A 199 3.94 14.26 9.30
CA ILE A 199 5.37 14.21 8.98
C ILE A 199 5.53 14.51 7.48
N ILE A 200 6.34 15.51 7.16
CA ILE A 200 6.63 15.89 5.78
C ILE A 200 7.92 15.18 5.34
N ALA A 201 7.76 14.17 4.48
CA ALA A 201 8.87 13.40 3.94
C ALA A 201 9.69 14.22 2.94
N ARG A 202 10.97 13.89 2.83
CA ARG A 202 11.88 14.46 1.83
C ARG A 202 11.85 13.63 0.56
N GLU A 203 12.21 14.25 -0.56
CA GLU A 203 12.26 13.56 -1.85
C GLU A 203 13.26 12.39 -1.84
N GLU A 204 14.38 12.53 -1.13
CA GLU A 204 15.40 11.48 -0.98
C GLU A 204 14.83 10.20 -0.37
N ASP A 205 14.02 10.33 0.70
CA ASP A 205 13.37 9.19 1.35
C ASP A 205 12.24 8.62 0.46
N ALA A 206 11.50 9.49 -0.22
CA ALA A 206 10.43 9.05 -1.12
C ALA A 206 10.99 8.32 -2.37
N ALA A 207 12.17 8.72 -2.87
CA ALA A 207 12.85 8.10 -4.00
C ALA A 207 13.31 6.65 -3.73
N VAL A 208 13.29 6.22 -2.46
CA VAL A 208 13.52 4.83 -2.05
C VAL A 208 12.25 4.15 -1.54
N LEU A 209 11.08 4.68 -1.91
CA LEU A 209 9.74 4.27 -1.46
C LEU A 209 9.57 4.31 0.07
N GLY A 210 10.24 5.26 0.76
CA GLY A 210 10.19 5.38 2.21
C GLY A 210 8.79 5.53 2.79
N LEU A 211 7.87 6.13 2.04
CA LEU A 211 6.46 6.30 2.40
C LEU A 211 5.61 5.06 2.17
N ASN A 212 6.12 4.04 1.47
CA ASN A 212 5.45 2.76 1.32
C ASN A 212 5.60 1.89 2.57
N ALA A 213 5.12 2.40 3.70
CA ALA A 213 5.35 1.85 5.02
C ALA A 213 4.05 1.34 5.67
N VAL A 214 4.18 0.42 6.61
CA VAL A 214 3.07 -0.11 7.41
C VAL A 214 3.23 0.34 8.85
N SER A 215 2.22 0.98 9.41
CA SER A 215 2.21 1.42 10.81
C SER A 215 1.16 0.67 11.63
N ASP A 216 1.52 0.24 12.84
CA ASP A 216 0.56 -0.29 13.82
C ASP A 216 -0.01 0.80 14.76
N GLY A 217 0.37 2.07 14.56
CA GLY A 217 0.08 3.22 15.42
C GLY A 217 1.27 3.68 16.27
N HIS A 218 2.32 2.85 16.37
CA HIS A 218 3.55 3.15 17.09
C HIS A 218 4.78 2.68 16.31
N ARG A 219 4.79 1.44 15.84
CA ARG A 219 5.87 0.84 15.07
C ARG A 219 5.60 1.03 13.59
N VAL A 220 6.62 1.47 12.86
CA VAL A 220 6.51 1.80 11.44
C VAL A 220 7.52 0.96 10.66
N VAL A 221 7.03 -0.04 9.95
CA VAL A 221 7.84 -0.91 9.08
C VAL A 221 8.02 -0.22 7.74
N LEU A 222 9.26 0.15 7.40
CA LEU A 222 9.59 0.97 6.24
C LEU A 222 10.89 0.49 5.56
N PRO A 223 11.16 0.89 4.29
CA PRO A 223 12.43 0.61 3.65
C PRO A 223 13.62 1.13 4.47
N VAL A 224 14.60 0.26 4.73
CA VAL A 224 15.79 0.57 5.54
C VAL A 224 16.65 1.72 4.95
N GLN A 225 16.46 2.01 3.66
CA GLN A 225 17.12 3.09 2.94
C GLN A 225 16.57 4.48 3.31
N ALA A 226 15.32 4.58 3.81
CA ALA A 226 14.64 5.85 4.13
C ALA A 226 15.06 6.41 5.50
N ARG A 227 16.36 6.70 5.64
CA ARG A 227 16.98 7.08 6.92
C ARG A 227 16.49 8.42 7.46
N GLY A 228 16.19 9.38 6.58
CA GLY A 228 15.69 10.69 6.99
C GLY A 228 14.29 10.59 7.59
N LEU A 229 13.41 9.84 6.93
CA LEU A 229 12.06 9.57 7.43
C LEU A 229 12.09 8.77 8.73
N ALA A 230 12.98 7.77 8.85
CA ALA A 230 13.15 7.02 10.10
C ALA A 230 13.56 7.92 11.28
N ALA A 231 14.44 8.90 11.05
CA ALA A 231 14.82 9.87 12.07
C ALA A 231 13.62 10.75 12.49
N GLN A 232 12.88 11.30 11.51
CA GLN A 232 11.67 12.08 11.78
C GLN A 232 10.61 11.29 12.57
N LEU A 233 10.42 10.01 12.22
CA LEU A 233 9.52 9.11 12.94
C LEU A 233 9.94 8.94 14.40
N THR A 234 11.23 8.71 14.65
CA THR A 234 11.78 8.57 16.00
C THR A 234 11.60 9.83 16.83
N GLU A 235 11.88 11.00 16.25
CA GLU A 235 11.67 12.31 16.89
C GLU A 235 10.21 12.56 17.28
N ARG A 236 9.27 11.99 16.53
CA ARG A 236 7.82 12.07 16.79
C ARG A 236 7.28 10.95 17.69
N GLY A 237 8.17 10.13 18.27
CA GLY A 237 7.81 9.08 19.22
C GLY A 237 7.34 7.75 18.59
N TYR A 238 7.52 7.58 17.28
CA TYR A 238 7.33 6.28 16.63
C TYR A 238 8.59 5.42 16.76
N GLN A 239 8.44 4.11 16.57
CA GLN A 239 9.53 3.16 16.48
C GLN A 239 9.70 2.69 15.03
N PRO A 240 10.61 3.28 14.23
CA PRO A 240 10.87 2.79 12.88
C PRO A 240 11.52 1.40 12.91
N VAL A 241 11.09 0.52 12.01
CA VAL A 241 11.60 -0.84 11.83
C VAL A 241 12.00 -1.01 10.36
N GLY A 242 13.31 -0.89 10.09
CA GLY A 242 13.84 -0.98 8.74
C GLY A 242 13.82 -2.41 8.19
N VAL A 243 13.35 -2.56 6.95
CA VAL A 243 13.41 -3.81 6.18
C VAL A 243 14.00 -3.53 4.79
N ASP A 244 14.73 -4.49 4.23
CA ASP A 244 15.22 -4.40 2.85
C ASP A 244 14.26 -5.11 1.90
N LEU A 245 13.71 -4.37 0.94
CA LEU A 245 12.87 -4.88 -0.16
C LEU A 245 13.41 -4.38 -1.52
N SER A 246 14.73 -4.24 -1.64
CA SER A 246 15.35 -3.68 -2.84
C SER A 246 14.98 -4.38 -4.15
N GLU A 247 14.72 -5.69 -4.11
CA GLU A 247 14.31 -6.45 -5.31
C GLU A 247 12.86 -6.15 -5.70
N LEU A 248 11.94 -6.10 -4.73
CA LEU A 248 10.53 -5.77 -4.98
C LEU A 248 10.38 -4.30 -5.41
N ARG A 249 11.27 -3.42 -4.93
CA ARG A 249 11.33 -2.02 -5.37
C ARG A 249 11.60 -1.86 -6.87
N LYS A 250 12.22 -2.84 -7.54
CA LYS A 250 12.42 -2.81 -9.00
C LYS A 250 11.09 -2.87 -9.77
N ALA A 251 10.02 -3.37 -9.17
CA ALA A 251 8.66 -3.30 -9.71
C ALA A 251 7.87 -2.08 -9.19
N GLY A 252 8.48 -1.23 -8.35
CA GLY A 252 7.86 -0.06 -7.76
C GLY A 252 7.06 -0.31 -6.48
N GLY A 253 7.33 -1.41 -5.76
CA GLY A 253 6.65 -1.74 -4.49
C GLY A 253 7.58 -1.78 -3.27
N GLY A 254 7.03 -1.49 -2.10
CA GLY A 254 7.71 -1.56 -0.79
C GLY A 254 6.93 -2.37 0.24
N PRO A 255 7.17 -2.15 1.55
CA PRO A 255 6.50 -2.89 2.62
C PRO A 255 4.98 -2.82 2.57
N LYS A 256 4.41 -1.64 2.33
CA LYS A 256 2.95 -1.48 2.26
C LYS A 256 2.36 -2.18 1.05
N CYS A 257 2.95 -2.05 -0.14
CA CYS A 257 2.44 -2.74 -1.33
C CYS A 257 2.34 -4.26 -1.13
N CYS A 258 3.30 -4.87 -0.42
CA CYS A 258 3.30 -6.31 -0.13
C CYS A 258 2.27 -6.74 0.94
N THR A 259 1.55 -5.79 1.54
CA THR A 259 0.80 -6.00 2.80
C THR A 259 -0.60 -5.40 2.73
N LEU A 260 -1.60 -6.27 2.62
CA LEU A 260 -3.01 -5.92 2.78
C LEU A 260 -3.40 -6.09 4.25
N GLU A 261 -3.87 -5.04 4.91
CA GLU A 261 -4.34 -5.14 6.29
C GLU A 261 -5.79 -5.60 6.35
N VAL A 262 -6.01 -6.75 6.96
CA VAL A 262 -7.34 -7.34 7.13
C VAL A 262 -7.95 -6.73 8.40
N ARG A 263 -8.92 -5.82 8.22
CA ARG A 263 -9.64 -5.15 9.32
C ARG A 263 -11.00 -5.79 9.50
N ASP A 264 -11.09 -6.72 10.44
CA ASP A 264 -12.30 -7.45 10.84
C ASP A 264 -13.12 -6.74 11.93
#